data_AF-A0A7H8S5L6-F1
#
_entry.id   AF-A0A7H8S5L6-F1
#
_cell.length_a   1.000
_cell.length_b   1.000
_cell.length_c   1.000
_cell.angle_alpha   90.00
_cell.angle_beta   90.00
_cell.angle_gamma   90.00
#
_symmetry.space_group_name_H-M   'P 1'
#
loop_
_entity.id
_entity.type
_entity.pdbx_description
1 polymer ?
#
loop_
_entity_poly.entity_id
_entity_poly.type
_entity_poly.pdbx_seq_one_letter_code
_entity_poly.pdbx_strand_id
1 'polypeptide(L)'
;MARLRWTEEEKDILRNNYEYVPTEKLEDLLPRFTIQKIRIKASQMGLKRKAPKQSRKGIKVKRWTNDEKDKLIEVYETTTNEELEQIFDRFKPNEIRRKARSLGLEKNGETKKLDDENRMSKVLGESRWSKEEEKILIDKYPTTGINGVKDLLPKKSISSIRTKVIRLGLKKEVGETWENKGMEFSNSDVFTITATYERVDK
;
A
#
# COMPACT_ATOMS: atom_id res chain seq x y z
N MET A 1 -3.63 -17.96 55.00
CA MET A 1 -3.72 -17.30 53.68
C MET A 1 -2.75 -18.00 52.73
N ALA A 2 -3.25 -18.82 51.80
CA ALA A 2 -2.41 -19.52 50.83
C ALA A 2 -1.65 -18.52 49.94
N ARG A 3 -0.33 -18.65 49.86
CA ARG A 3 0.49 -17.88 48.91
C ARG A 3 0.09 -18.33 47.49
N LEU A 4 -0.64 -17.50 46.76
CA LEU A 4 -0.92 -17.75 45.35
C LEU A 4 0.40 -17.90 44.58
N ARG A 5 0.61 -19.07 44.00
CA ARG A 5 1.81 -19.39 43.22
C ARG A 5 1.57 -18.95 41.78
N TRP A 6 2.54 -18.21 41.23
CA TRP A 6 2.54 -17.83 39.81
C TRP A 6 2.82 -19.06 38.95
N THR A 7 1.95 -19.34 37.98
CA THR A 7 2.19 -20.36 36.94
C THR A 7 3.25 -19.86 35.96
N GLU A 8 3.80 -20.75 35.14
CA GLU A 8 4.76 -20.33 34.10
C GLU A 8 4.07 -19.51 33.02
N GLU A 9 2.85 -19.90 32.63
CA GLU A 9 1.99 -19.13 31.72
C GLU A 9 1.76 -17.68 32.21
N GLU A 10 1.45 -17.49 33.49
CA GLU A 10 1.24 -16.15 34.07
C GLU A 10 2.54 -15.31 34.09
N LYS A 11 3.69 -15.96 34.32
CA LYS A 11 5.00 -15.29 34.22
C LYS A 11 5.33 -14.92 32.79
N ASP A 12 4.97 -15.75 31.81
CA ASP A 12 5.16 -15.48 30.39
C ASP A 12 4.27 -14.32 29.95
N ILE A 13 2.99 -14.33 30.31
CA ILE A 13 2.07 -13.20 30.09
C ILE A 13 2.68 -11.93 30.68
N LEU A 14 3.20 -11.97 31.92
CA LEU A 14 3.82 -10.81 32.54
C LEU A 14 5.09 -10.36 31.79
N ARG A 15 6.01 -11.27 31.45
CA ARG A 15 7.24 -10.98 30.72
C ARG A 15 6.96 -10.30 29.37
N ASN A 16 5.89 -10.74 28.71
CA ASN A 16 5.54 -10.32 27.35
C ASN A 16 4.78 -8.99 27.33
N ASN A 17 3.99 -8.71 28.36
CA ASN A 17 3.08 -7.57 28.40
C ASN A 17 3.56 -6.43 29.30
N TYR A 18 4.34 -6.70 30.35
CA TYR A 18 4.64 -5.71 31.38
C TYR A 18 5.39 -4.48 30.87
N GLU A 19 6.30 -4.65 29.90
CA GLU A 19 7.13 -3.56 29.38
C GLU A 19 6.31 -2.47 28.66
N TYR A 20 5.14 -2.81 28.10
CA TYR A 20 4.40 -1.92 27.19
C TYR A 20 2.89 -1.81 27.43
N VAL A 21 2.26 -2.77 28.11
CA VAL A 21 0.80 -2.76 28.34
C VAL A 21 0.47 -1.76 29.46
N PRO A 22 -0.54 -0.87 29.25
CA PRO A 22 -1.04 0.02 30.30
C PRO A 22 -1.41 -0.75 31.56
N THR A 23 -1.20 -0.14 32.72
CA THR A 23 -1.34 -0.83 34.01
C THR A 23 -2.75 -1.41 34.17
N GLU A 24 -3.75 -0.70 33.66
CA GLU A 24 -5.17 -1.02 33.74
C GLU A 24 -5.49 -2.30 32.96
N LYS A 25 -4.86 -2.50 31.80
CA LYS A 25 -5.06 -3.68 30.96
C LYS A 25 -4.28 -4.91 31.42
N LEU A 26 -3.35 -4.75 32.36
CA LEU A 26 -2.63 -5.90 32.93
C LEU A 26 -3.52 -6.71 33.88
N GLU A 27 -4.51 -6.07 34.51
CA GLU A 27 -5.52 -6.77 35.32
C GLU A 27 -6.42 -7.65 34.44
N ASP A 28 -6.78 -7.20 33.23
CA ASP A 28 -7.55 -8.02 32.29
C ASP A 28 -6.79 -9.29 31.86
N LEU A 29 -5.46 -9.18 31.68
CA LEU A 29 -4.61 -10.29 31.25
C LEU A 29 -4.24 -11.24 32.40
N LEU A 30 -4.28 -10.75 33.64
CA LEU A 30 -3.91 -11.50 34.84
C LEU A 30 -4.97 -11.28 35.92
N PRO A 31 -6.23 -11.72 35.70
CA PRO A 31 -7.37 -11.37 36.56
C PRO A 31 -7.26 -11.93 37.98
N ARG A 32 -6.39 -12.92 38.18
CA ARG A 32 -6.08 -13.51 39.50
C ARG A 32 -5.22 -12.61 40.38
N PHE A 33 -4.57 -11.59 39.80
CA PHE A 33 -3.62 -10.73 40.50
C PHE A 33 -4.02 -9.27 40.38
N THR A 34 -4.00 -8.57 41.52
CA THR A 34 -4.11 -7.11 41.52
C THR A 34 -2.88 -6.48 40.87
N ILE A 35 -3.02 -5.27 40.33
CA ILE A 35 -1.92 -4.46 39.79
C ILE A 35 -0.71 -4.42 40.74
N GLN A 36 -0.95 -4.34 42.05
CA GLN A 36 0.12 -4.31 43.05
C GLN A 36 0.92 -5.61 43.05
N LYS A 37 0.26 -6.77 43.01
CA LYS A 37 0.94 -8.08 42.92
C LYS A 37 1.69 -8.25 41.59
N ILE A 38 1.10 -7.78 40.49
CA ILE A 38 1.71 -7.77 39.15
C ILE A 38 3.01 -6.94 39.15
N ARG A 39 2.99 -5.73 39.72
CA ARG A 39 4.18 -4.86 39.85
C ARG A 39 5.27 -5.47 40.72
N ILE A 40 4.91 -6.05 41.87
CA ILE A 40 5.85 -6.73 42.76
C ILE A 40 6.51 -7.89 42.01
N LYS A 41 5.72 -8.73 41.32
CA LYS A 41 6.25 -9.86 40.57
C LYS A 41 7.16 -9.42 39.43
N ALA A 42 6.77 -8.39 38.69
CA ALA A 42 7.55 -7.88 37.59
C ALA A 42 8.90 -7.30 38.04
N SER A 43 8.91 -6.62 39.19
CA SER A 43 10.14 -6.16 39.85
C SER A 43 11.05 -7.33 40.24
N GLN A 44 10.48 -8.39 40.83
CA GLN A 44 11.22 -9.63 41.15
C GLN A 44 11.80 -10.31 39.91
N MET A 45 11.17 -10.14 38.74
CA MET A 45 11.62 -10.68 37.45
C MET A 45 12.52 -9.71 36.69
N GLY A 46 12.86 -8.54 37.24
CA GLY A 46 13.71 -7.54 36.60
C GLY A 46 13.07 -6.82 35.41
N LEU A 47 11.74 -6.91 35.24
CA LEU A 47 11.03 -6.31 34.12
C LEU A 47 10.90 -4.80 34.34
N LYS A 48 11.31 -4.00 33.36
CA LYS A 48 11.20 -2.54 33.36
C LYS A 48 10.13 -2.09 32.39
N ARG A 49 9.38 -1.05 32.74
CA ARG A 49 8.45 -0.39 31.81
C ARG A 49 9.23 0.56 30.90
N LYS A 50 9.01 0.52 29.60
CA LYS A 50 9.48 1.59 28.71
C LYS A 50 8.47 2.73 28.76
N ALA A 51 8.94 3.95 29.05
CA ALA A 51 8.11 5.14 28.91
C ALA A 51 7.47 5.12 27.51
N PRO A 52 6.16 5.43 27.38
CA PRO A 52 5.55 5.54 26.06
C PRO A 52 6.36 6.60 25.30
N LYS A 53 7.15 6.16 24.30
CA LYS A 53 7.76 7.09 23.35
C LYS A 53 6.62 7.96 22.86
N GLN A 54 6.70 9.27 23.13
CA GLN A 54 5.64 10.18 22.71
C GLN A 54 5.41 9.94 21.22
N SER A 55 4.26 9.37 20.88
CA SER A 55 3.84 9.29 19.50
C SER A 55 3.88 10.70 18.96
N ARG A 56 4.31 10.91 17.71
CA ARG A 56 3.94 12.14 17.00
C ARG A 56 2.44 12.35 17.25
N LYS A 57 2.10 13.52 17.80
CA LYS A 57 0.79 13.90 18.37
C LYS A 57 -0.36 13.17 17.67
N GLY A 58 -1.06 12.26 18.38
CA GLY A 58 -2.28 11.59 17.90
C GLY A 58 -2.13 10.19 17.26
N ILE A 59 -0.92 9.66 17.02
CA ILE A 59 -0.77 8.33 16.40
C ILE A 59 -0.60 7.24 17.46
N LYS A 60 -1.67 6.50 17.76
CA LYS A 60 -1.58 5.28 18.60
C LYS A 60 -0.74 4.22 17.86
N VAL A 61 0.48 3.99 18.33
CA VAL A 61 1.37 2.94 17.77
C VAL A 61 0.76 1.56 18.08
N LYS A 62 0.34 0.82 17.05
CA LYS A 62 -0.11 -0.57 17.19
C LYS A 62 1.10 -1.45 17.54
N ARG A 63 1.02 -2.20 18.65
CA ARG A 63 2.10 -3.09 19.11
C ARG A 63 1.70 -4.55 18.93
N TRP A 64 2.70 -5.36 18.58
CA TRP A 64 2.61 -6.81 18.41
C TRP A 64 2.71 -7.51 19.77
N THR A 65 1.73 -8.35 20.11
CA THR A 65 1.79 -9.29 21.23
C THR A 65 2.76 -10.43 20.92
N ASN A 66 3.08 -11.29 21.89
CA ASN A 66 3.88 -12.48 21.58
C ASN A 66 3.06 -13.52 20.84
N ASP A 67 1.81 -13.75 21.20
CA ASP A 67 0.92 -14.65 20.44
C ASP A 67 0.81 -14.24 18.96
N GLU A 68 0.71 -12.94 18.66
CA GLU A 68 0.73 -12.43 17.28
C GLU A 68 2.09 -12.68 16.59
N LYS A 69 3.20 -12.64 17.34
CA LYS A 69 4.55 -12.96 16.81
C LYS A 69 4.71 -14.46 16.60
N ASP A 70 4.27 -15.28 17.54
CA ASP A 70 4.39 -16.74 17.51
C ASP A 70 3.53 -17.26 16.36
N LYS A 71 2.31 -16.73 16.20
CA LYS A 71 1.48 -17.00 15.03
C LYS A 71 2.16 -16.56 13.75
N LEU A 72 2.80 -15.38 13.72
CA LEU A 72 3.53 -14.91 12.55
C LEU A 72 4.70 -15.83 12.23
N ILE A 73 5.47 -16.30 13.21
CA ILE A 73 6.57 -17.24 13.03
C ILE A 73 6.06 -18.56 12.44
N GLU A 74 4.94 -19.07 12.95
CA GLU A 74 4.32 -20.32 12.50
C GLU A 74 3.85 -20.26 11.03
N VAL A 75 3.23 -19.16 10.62
CA VAL A 75 2.53 -19.09 9.31
C VAL A 75 3.29 -18.34 8.21
N TYR A 76 4.29 -17.52 8.56
CA TYR A 76 4.90 -16.61 7.57
C TYR A 76 5.60 -17.32 6.41
N GLU A 77 6.20 -18.48 6.66
CA GLU A 77 6.95 -19.24 5.66
C GLU A 77 6.06 -19.74 4.51
N THR A 78 4.85 -20.21 4.85
CA THR A 78 3.93 -20.95 3.96
C THR A 78 2.70 -20.15 3.52
N THR A 79 2.48 -18.97 4.07
CA THR A 79 1.29 -18.15 3.77
C THR A 79 1.62 -16.97 2.86
N THR A 80 0.74 -16.66 1.90
CA THR A 80 0.88 -15.52 0.99
C THR A 80 0.66 -14.18 1.68
N ASN A 81 1.07 -13.09 1.05
CA ASN A 81 0.82 -11.76 1.62
C ASN A 81 -0.68 -11.44 1.73
N GLU A 82 -1.51 -11.91 0.81
CA GLU A 82 -2.96 -11.68 0.84
C GLU A 82 -3.64 -12.43 1.98
N GLU A 83 -3.24 -13.68 2.23
CA GLU A 83 -3.73 -14.46 3.36
C GLU A 83 -3.23 -13.90 4.70
N LEU A 84 -1.99 -13.41 4.75
CA LEU A 84 -1.46 -12.73 5.93
C LEU A 84 -2.28 -11.48 6.28
N GLU A 85 -2.80 -10.76 5.28
CA GLU A 85 -3.71 -9.62 5.51
C GLU A 85 -5.03 -10.05 6.16
N GLN A 86 -5.51 -11.26 5.85
CA GLN A 86 -6.73 -11.82 6.46
C GLN A 86 -6.47 -12.33 7.88
N ILE A 87 -5.34 -12.99 8.11
CA ILE A 87 -4.96 -13.51 9.44
C ILE A 87 -4.65 -12.37 10.41
N PHE A 88 -4.01 -11.30 9.93
CA PHE A 88 -3.58 -10.17 10.73
C PHE A 88 -4.34 -8.89 10.34
N ASP A 89 -5.67 -8.96 10.37
CA ASP A 89 -6.61 -7.87 10.00
C ASP A 89 -6.32 -6.52 10.69
N ARG A 90 -5.77 -6.57 11.90
CA ARG A 90 -5.37 -5.42 12.71
C ARG A 90 -4.18 -4.68 12.11
N PHE A 91 -3.34 -5.33 11.31
CA PHE A 91 -2.08 -4.80 10.80
C PHE A 91 -2.14 -4.56 9.28
N LYS A 92 -1.53 -3.47 8.83
CA LYS A 92 -1.35 -3.24 7.40
C LYS A 92 -0.33 -4.22 6.82
N PRO A 93 -0.36 -4.52 5.51
CA PRO A 93 0.55 -5.48 4.89
C PRO A 93 2.02 -5.09 5.07
N ASN A 94 2.31 -3.79 5.03
CA ASN A 94 3.65 -3.24 5.28
C ASN A 94 4.09 -3.40 6.74
N GLU A 95 3.17 -3.38 7.71
CA GLU A 95 3.47 -3.58 9.12
C GLU A 95 3.84 -5.04 9.40
N ILE A 96 3.10 -5.99 8.80
CA ILE A 96 3.37 -7.43 8.86
C ILE A 96 4.75 -7.74 8.26
N ARG A 97 5.03 -7.26 7.04
CA ARG A 97 6.35 -7.45 6.39
C ARG A 97 7.51 -6.84 7.17
N ARG A 98 7.32 -5.64 7.73
CA ARG A 98 8.35 -5.02 8.60
C ARG A 98 8.57 -5.84 9.85
N LYS A 99 7.52 -6.41 10.43
CA LYS A 99 7.63 -7.25 11.61
C LYS A 99 8.35 -8.56 11.30
N ALA A 100 7.98 -9.25 10.23
CA ALA A 100 8.64 -10.46 9.78
C ALA A 100 10.14 -10.24 9.54
N ARG A 101 10.51 -9.15 8.84
CA ARG A 101 11.92 -8.76 8.67
C ARG A 101 12.64 -8.53 10.01
N SER A 102 11.98 -7.90 10.99
CA SER A 102 12.57 -7.69 12.32
C SER A 102 12.78 -8.99 13.10
N LEU A 103 12.04 -10.04 12.77
CA LEU A 103 12.15 -11.37 13.36
C LEU A 103 13.08 -12.30 12.55
N GLY A 104 13.65 -11.82 11.44
CA GLY A 104 14.49 -12.64 10.56
C GLY A 104 13.74 -13.72 9.79
N LEU A 105 12.42 -13.57 9.61
CA LEU A 105 11.60 -14.54 8.91
C LEU A 105 11.74 -14.41 7.39
N GLU A 106 11.83 -15.55 6.72
CA GLU A 106 11.83 -15.65 5.27
C GLU A 106 10.69 -16.53 4.77
N LYS A 107 10.22 -16.20 3.57
CA LYS A 107 9.27 -17.02 2.83
C LYS A 107 9.99 -18.16 2.11
N ASN A 108 9.33 -19.31 2.00
CA ASN A 108 9.85 -20.42 1.19
C ASN A 108 9.79 -20.08 -0.31
N GLY A 109 10.43 -20.91 -1.15
CA GLY A 109 10.51 -20.67 -2.59
C GLY A 109 9.15 -20.69 -3.30
N GLU A 110 8.21 -21.50 -2.82
CA GLU A 110 6.88 -21.65 -3.42
C GLU A 110 5.97 -20.45 -3.10
N THR A 111 5.94 -20.01 -1.85
CA THR A 111 5.19 -18.82 -1.45
C THR A 111 5.75 -17.53 -2.05
N LYS A 112 7.06 -17.45 -2.25
CA LYS A 112 7.69 -16.36 -3.01
C LYS A 112 7.17 -16.32 -4.44
N LYS A 113 7.12 -17.47 -5.13
CA LYS A 113 6.55 -17.56 -6.50
C LYS A 113 5.09 -17.13 -6.52
N LEU A 114 4.28 -17.62 -5.58
CA LEU A 114 2.85 -17.30 -5.52
C LEU A 114 2.61 -15.81 -5.20
N ASP A 115 3.39 -15.21 -4.31
CA ASP A 115 3.36 -13.76 -4.05
C ASP A 115 3.78 -12.95 -5.27
N ASP A 116 4.79 -13.41 -6.02
CA ASP A 116 5.23 -12.77 -7.26
C ASP A 116 4.16 -12.91 -8.35
N GLU A 117 3.48 -14.05 -8.49
CA GLU A 117 2.34 -14.24 -9.38
C GLU A 117 1.16 -13.34 -9.01
N ASN A 118 0.80 -13.24 -7.73
CA ASN A 118 -0.25 -12.33 -7.23
C ASN A 118 0.11 -10.86 -7.45
N ARG A 119 1.38 -10.50 -7.28
CA ARG A 119 1.88 -9.18 -7.62
C ARG A 119 1.82 -8.93 -9.12
N MET A 120 2.21 -9.91 -9.93
CA MET A 120 2.23 -9.82 -11.39
C MET A 120 0.82 -9.74 -11.97
N SER A 121 -0.15 -10.49 -11.48
CA SER A 121 -1.56 -10.37 -11.88
C SER A 121 -2.12 -8.96 -11.59
N LYS A 122 -1.74 -8.38 -10.45
CA LYS A 122 -2.10 -7.01 -10.04
C LYS A 122 -1.40 -5.91 -10.87
N VAL A 123 -0.17 -6.16 -11.33
CA VAL A 123 0.66 -5.22 -12.14
C VAL A 123 0.40 -5.32 -13.64
N LEU A 124 0.19 -6.52 -14.15
CA LEU A 124 -0.19 -6.78 -15.54
C LEU A 124 -1.62 -6.30 -15.81
N GLY A 125 -2.46 -6.21 -14.78
CA GLY A 125 -3.75 -5.55 -14.90
C GLY A 125 -4.70 -6.29 -15.82
N GLU A 126 -4.58 -7.62 -15.93
CA GLU A 126 -5.56 -8.47 -16.62
C GLU A 126 -6.98 -8.34 -16.04
N SER A 127 -7.12 -7.76 -14.85
CA SER A 127 -8.42 -7.42 -14.25
C SER A 127 -8.87 -5.96 -14.45
N ARG A 128 -8.02 -5.05 -14.94
CA ARG A 128 -8.36 -3.62 -15.03
C ARG A 128 -8.65 -3.10 -16.41
N TRP A 129 -8.42 -3.85 -17.48
CA TRP A 129 -8.83 -3.46 -18.83
C TRP A 129 -9.68 -4.59 -19.40
N SER A 130 -10.97 -4.34 -19.59
CA SER A 130 -11.80 -5.30 -20.33
C SER A 130 -11.37 -5.32 -21.80
N LYS A 131 -11.69 -6.40 -22.52
CA LYS A 131 -11.47 -6.48 -23.98
C LYS A 131 -12.15 -5.33 -24.72
N GLU A 132 -13.28 -4.85 -24.21
CA GLU A 132 -14.02 -3.71 -24.76
C GLU A 132 -13.28 -2.39 -24.55
N GLU A 133 -12.76 -2.15 -23.34
CA GLU A 133 -11.96 -0.94 -23.04
C GLU A 133 -10.67 -0.91 -23.85
N GLU A 134 -10.05 -2.07 -24.06
CA GLU A 134 -8.88 -2.20 -24.93
C GLU A 134 -9.21 -1.94 -26.41
N LYS A 135 -10.36 -2.44 -26.89
CA LYS A 135 -10.85 -2.14 -28.23
C LYS A 135 -11.10 -0.64 -28.43
N ILE A 136 -11.73 0.02 -27.46
CA ILE A 136 -11.92 1.49 -27.48
C ILE A 136 -10.58 2.21 -27.54
N LEU A 137 -9.60 1.75 -26.76
CA LEU A 137 -8.26 2.34 -26.76
C LEU A 137 -7.58 2.20 -28.13
N ILE A 138 -7.64 1.02 -28.75
CA ILE A 138 -7.03 0.76 -30.06
C ILE A 138 -7.70 1.61 -31.16
N ASP A 139 -9.03 1.70 -31.15
CA ASP A 139 -9.81 2.40 -32.18
C ASP A 139 -9.74 3.92 -32.06
N LYS A 140 -9.79 4.46 -30.83
CA LYS A 140 -9.97 5.90 -30.59
C LYS A 140 -8.70 6.65 -30.23
N TYR A 141 -7.67 5.96 -29.75
CA TYR A 141 -6.41 6.62 -29.39
C TYR A 141 -5.69 7.29 -30.58
N PRO A 142 -5.59 6.66 -31.77
CA PRO A 142 -4.89 7.26 -32.90
C PRO A 142 -5.46 8.63 -33.29
N THR A 143 -6.78 8.77 -33.29
CA THR A 143 -7.50 9.98 -33.73
C THR A 143 -7.64 11.03 -32.62
N THR A 144 -8.09 10.64 -31.43
CA THR A 144 -8.46 11.59 -30.37
C THR A 144 -7.36 11.82 -29.33
N GLY A 145 -6.34 10.96 -29.31
CA GLY A 145 -5.27 10.99 -28.33
C GLY A 145 -5.73 10.72 -26.89
N ILE A 146 -4.87 11.05 -25.92
CA ILE A 146 -5.08 10.71 -24.50
C ILE A 146 -6.37 11.32 -23.93
N ASN A 147 -6.70 12.57 -24.31
CA ASN A 147 -7.85 13.28 -23.74
C ASN A 147 -9.18 12.73 -24.25
N GLY A 148 -9.33 12.49 -25.56
CA GLY A 148 -10.58 11.91 -26.06
C GLY A 148 -10.81 10.47 -25.59
N VAL A 149 -9.74 9.68 -25.45
CA VAL A 149 -9.86 8.36 -24.80
C VAL A 149 -10.26 8.48 -23.33
N LYS A 150 -9.77 9.50 -22.61
CA LYS A 150 -10.14 9.74 -21.22
C LYS A 150 -11.62 10.10 -21.07
N ASP A 151 -12.19 10.82 -22.03
CA ASP A 151 -13.63 11.13 -22.05
C ASP A 151 -14.48 9.86 -22.27
N LEU A 152 -14.00 8.95 -23.11
CA LEU A 152 -14.66 7.65 -23.37
C LEU A 152 -14.46 6.64 -22.22
N LEU A 153 -13.37 6.76 -21.46
CA LEU A 153 -13.01 5.88 -20.35
C LEU A 153 -12.86 6.68 -19.04
N PRO A 154 -13.95 7.28 -18.52
CA PRO A 154 -13.87 8.21 -17.38
C PRO A 154 -13.37 7.54 -16.10
N LYS A 155 -13.63 6.23 -15.95
CA LYS A 155 -13.17 5.41 -14.83
C LYS A 155 -11.66 5.10 -14.87
N LYS A 156 -10.99 5.29 -16.01
CA LYS A 156 -9.54 5.07 -16.14
C LYS A 156 -8.77 6.35 -15.85
N SER A 157 -7.72 6.26 -15.05
CA SER A 157 -6.81 7.40 -14.87
C SER A 157 -5.98 7.63 -16.13
N ILE A 158 -5.59 8.89 -16.39
CA ILE A 158 -4.72 9.25 -17.51
C ILE A 158 -3.41 8.44 -17.47
N SER A 159 -2.85 8.22 -16.28
CA SER A 159 -1.64 7.41 -16.08
C SER A 159 -1.86 5.95 -16.51
N SER A 160 -3.03 5.37 -16.22
CA SER A 160 -3.39 4.00 -16.63
C SER A 160 -3.50 3.91 -18.16
N ILE A 161 -4.17 4.88 -18.78
CA ILE A 161 -4.31 4.99 -20.25
C ILE A 161 -2.92 5.07 -20.90
N ARG A 162 -2.08 6.01 -20.45
CA ARG A 162 -0.71 6.19 -20.97
C ARG A 162 0.12 4.91 -20.86
N THR A 163 0.06 4.23 -19.72
CA THR A 163 0.80 2.98 -19.52
C THR A 163 0.33 1.89 -20.48
N LYS A 164 -1.00 1.76 -20.68
CA LYS A 164 -1.58 0.78 -21.60
C LYS A 164 -1.25 1.09 -23.06
N VAL A 165 -1.31 2.36 -23.47
CA VAL A 165 -0.89 2.85 -24.80
C VAL A 165 0.56 2.49 -25.10
N ILE A 166 1.48 2.75 -24.15
CA ILE A 166 2.91 2.42 -24.31
C ILE A 166 3.10 0.91 -24.44
N ARG A 167 2.40 0.11 -23.62
CA ARG A 167 2.46 -1.36 -23.68
C ARG A 167 1.94 -1.92 -25.01
N LEU A 168 0.89 -1.31 -25.58
CA LEU A 168 0.31 -1.69 -26.86
C LEU A 168 1.05 -1.07 -28.07
N GLY A 169 2.06 -0.22 -27.84
CA GLY A 169 2.81 0.45 -28.90
C GLY A 169 1.99 1.43 -29.74
N LEU A 170 0.86 1.92 -29.22
CA LEU A 170 -0.03 2.81 -29.96
C LEU A 170 0.59 4.21 -30.13
N LYS A 171 0.48 4.74 -31.35
CA LYS A 171 0.92 6.10 -31.70
C LYS A 171 -0.29 6.96 -32.05
N LYS A 172 -0.22 8.23 -31.69
CA LYS A 172 -1.23 9.21 -32.12
C LYS A 172 -0.97 9.50 -33.61
N GLU A 173 -2.01 9.43 -34.43
CA GLU A 173 -1.94 9.96 -35.79
C GLU A 173 -1.79 11.47 -35.67
N VAL A 174 -0.75 12.01 -36.28
CA VAL A 174 -0.54 13.46 -36.33
C VAL A 174 -1.58 14.01 -37.31
N GLY A 175 -2.76 14.34 -36.80
CA GLY A 175 -3.79 15.02 -37.57
C GLY A 175 -3.35 16.44 -37.94
N GLU A 176 -3.50 16.76 -39.22
CA GLU A 176 -3.61 18.10 -39.81
C GLU A 176 -2.61 19.13 -39.27
N THR A 177 -1.45 19.19 -39.92
CA THR A 177 -0.47 20.25 -39.68
C THR A 177 -0.76 21.44 -40.59
N TRP A 178 -0.82 22.64 -40.02
CA TRP A 178 -0.88 23.88 -40.77
C TRP A 178 0.55 24.39 -40.97
N GLU A 179 0.95 24.57 -42.22
CA GLU A 179 2.23 25.20 -42.57
C GLU A 179 2.01 26.70 -42.71
N ASN A 180 2.82 27.50 -42.02
CA ASN A 180 2.78 28.96 -42.16
C ASN A 180 3.42 29.35 -43.51
N LYS A 181 2.62 29.94 -44.41
CA LYS A 181 3.08 30.34 -45.75
C LYS A 181 3.62 31.76 -45.79
N GLY A 182 3.27 32.59 -44.82
CA GLY A 182 3.73 33.97 -44.76
C GLY A 182 2.87 34.84 -43.86
N MET A 183 3.46 35.96 -43.47
CA MET A 183 2.82 36.99 -42.65
C MET A 183 3.04 38.34 -43.31
N GLU A 184 1.96 39.05 -43.56
CA GLU A 184 1.96 40.38 -44.16
C GLU A 184 1.57 41.43 -43.12
N PHE A 185 2.23 42.58 -43.21
CA PHE A 185 2.04 43.70 -42.30
C PHE A 185 1.59 44.92 -43.11
N SER A 186 0.47 45.53 -42.71
CA SER A 186 -0.02 46.76 -43.32
C SER A 186 -0.22 47.84 -42.25
N ASN A 187 0.21 49.06 -42.58
CA ASN A 187 0.13 50.24 -41.72
C ASN A 187 -0.45 51.40 -42.52
N SER A 188 -1.74 51.29 -42.83
CA SER A 188 -2.54 52.42 -43.31
C SER A 188 -3.09 53.19 -42.09
N ASP A 189 -4.34 52.93 -41.68
CA ASP A 189 -4.98 53.63 -40.55
C ASP A 189 -5.00 52.81 -39.25
N VAL A 190 -4.85 51.48 -39.34
CA VAL A 190 -4.71 50.55 -38.20
C VAL A 190 -3.67 49.50 -38.56
N PHE A 191 -2.74 49.22 -37.64
CA PHE A 191 -1.76 48.16 -37.81
C PHE A 191 -2.46 46.81 -37.93
N THR A 192 -2.34 46.18 -39.09
CA THR A 192 -2.98 44.90 -39.40
C THR A 192 -1.91 43.85 -39.70
N ILE A 193 -2.06 42.68 -39.07
CA ILE A 193 -1.25 41.49 -39.33
C ILE A 193 -2.14 40.45 -40.01
N THR A 194 -1.77 40.02 -41.21
CA THR A 194 -2.44 38.92 -41.90
C THR A 194 -1.49 37.74 -41.98
N ALA A 195 -1.83 36.64 -41.31
CA ALA A 195 -1.08 35.40 -41.38
C ALA A 195 -1.82 34.40 -42.28
N THR A 196 -1.10 33.82 -43.24
CA THR A 196 -1.62 32.80 -44.14
C THR A 196 -1.09 31.43 -43.73
N TYR A 197 -2.01 30.47 -43.60
CA TYR A 197 -1.69 29.09 -43.28
C TYR A 197 -2.27 28.20 -44.37
N GLU A 198 -1.48 27.22 -44.80
CA GLU A 198 -1.94 26.19 -45.73
C GLU A 198 -2.05 24.85 -44.98
N ARG A 199 -3.11 24.12 -45.27
CA ARG A 199 -3.34 22.80 -44.70
C ARG A 199 -2.43 21.80 -45.42
N VAL A 200 -1.63 21.05 -44.66
CA VAL A 200 -0.82 19.95 -45.18
C VAL A 200 -1.38 18.64 -44.65
N ASP A 201 -1.95 17.85 -45.56
CA ASP A 201 -2.30 16.46 -45.31
C ASP A 201 -1.02 15.62 -45.52
N LYS A 202 -0.55 14.91 -44.49
CA LYS A 202 0.59 13.98 -44.57
C LYS A 202 0.13 12.54 -44.73
#